data_AF-A0A412HAI0-F1
#
_entry.id   AF-A0A412HAI0-F1
#
_cell.length_a   1.000
_cell.length_b   1.000
_cell.length_c   1.000
_cell.angle_alpha   90.00
_cell.angle_beta   90.00
_cell.angle_gamma   90.00
#
_symmetry.space_group_name_H-M   'P 1'
#
loop_
_entity.id
_entity.type
_entity.pdbx_description
1 polymer ?
#
loop_
_entity_poly.entity_id
_entity_poly.type
_entity_poly.pdbx_seq_one_letter_code
_entity_poly.pdbx_strand_id
1 'polypeptide(L)'
;MNTYCKFCPNVFLAKCDAKHEKGETILVTTKYGKENESIVFNLIFERDGFYYYSIVRADGFNVQEWAKRKAERRLDWAATAERKSEEYFKASNKDSDFLSLGEPIKIGHHSERRHRKAIEDAWHNMGKSVEFDEKAREHERIAQYWANKADTINLSMPESVDYYEHKLAAAKEYHEGLKSGKYPREHSYSLTYAKKAVNEAQKNFDLAKKLWL
;
A
#
# COMPACT_ATOMS: atom_id res chain seq x y z
N MET A 1 -7.05 -21.07 -22.65
CA MET A 1 -6.37 -20.85 -21.34
C MET A 1 -6.64 -19.43 -20.88
N ASN A 2 -7.24 -19.29 -19.70
CA ASN A 2 -7.69 -17.98 -19.22
C ASN A 2 -6.52 -17.17 -18.64
N THR A 3 -6.45 -15.90 -19.01
CA THR A 3 -5.36 -15.00 -18.61
C THR A 3 -5.89 -13.65 -18.13
N TYR A 4 -5.13 -12.97 -17.29
CA TYR A 4 -5.51 -11.61 -16.85
C TYR A 4 -5.25 -10.58 -17.95
N CYS A 5 -6.24 -9.72 -18.21
CA CYS A 5 -6.13 -8.56 -19.09
C CYS A 5 -6.37 -7.26 -18.29
N LYS A 6 -5.47 -6.28 -18.45
CA LYS A 6 -5.61 -4.98 -17.79
C LYS A 6 -6.74 -4.19 -18.44
N PHE A 7 -7.69 -3.69 -17.65
CA PHE A 7 -8.82 -2.90 -18.15
C PHE A 7 -8.75 -1.42 -17.73
N CYS A 8 -8.67 -1.16 -16.44
CA CYS A 8 -8.49 0.19 -15.90
C CYS A 8 -7.63 0.12 -14.61
N PRO A 9 -7.29 1.24 -13.94
CA PRO A 9 -6.52 1.21 -12.70
C PRO A 9 -7.11 0.21 -11.69
N ASN A 10 -6.25 -0.64 -11.11
CA ASN A 10 -6.59 -1.74 -10.19
C ASN A 10 -7.53 -2.85 -10.70
N VAL A 11 -8.23 -2.69 -11.83
CA VAL A 11 -9.13 -3.71 -12.38
C VAL A 11 -8.44 -4.55 -13.46
N PHE A 12 -8.57 -5.87 -13.34
CA PHE A 12 -8.18 -6.85 -14.35
C PHE A 12 -9.38 -7.74 -14.69
N LEU A 13 -9.52 -8.07 -15.97
CA LEU A 13 -10.55 -8.97 -16.48
C LEU A 13 -9.93 -10.34 -16.77
N ALA A 14 -10.75 -11.39 -16.71
CA ALA A 14 -10.38 -12.69 -17.26
C ALA A 14 -10.62 -12.67 -18.78
N LYS A 15 -9.55 -12.83 -19.54
CA LYS A 15 -9.59 -13.10 -20.98
C LYS A 15 -9.75 -14.61 -21.17
N CYS A 16 -10.89 -15.03 -21.70
CA CYS A 16 -11.26 -16.43 -21.87
C CYS A 16 -11.52 -16.76 -23.34
N ASP A 17 -11.16 -17.98 -23.74
CA ASP A 17 -11.40 -18.55 -25.07
C ASP A 17 -12.78 -19.19 -25.22
N ALA A 18 -13.44 -19.50 -24.11
CA ALA A 18 -14.81 -20.00 -24.06
C ALA A 18 -15.72 -19.05 -23.27
N LYS A 19 -17.03 -19.21 -23.45
CA LYS A 19 -18.04 -18.51 -22.65
C LYS A 19 -18.15 -19.16 -21.27
N HIS A 20 -18.29 -18.31 -20.26
CA HIS A 20 -18.50 -18.67 -18.87
C HIS A 20 -19.75 -17.99 -18.31
N GLU A 21 -20.37 -18.63 -17.32
CA GLU A 21 -21.57 -18.11 -16.64
C GLU A 21 -21.20 -17.31 -15.38
N LYS A 22 -22.09 -16.38 -15.00
CA LYS A 22 -21.92 -15.60 -13.77
C LYS A 22 -21.97 -16.54 -12.55
N GLY A 23 -20.97 -16.45 -11.69
CA GLY A 23 -20.77 -17.32 -10.53
C GLY A 23 -19.87 -18.53 -10.78
N GLU A 24 -19.50 -18.82 -12.04
CA GLU A 24 -18.57 -19.90 -12.36
C GLU A 24 -17.17 -19.60 -11.80
N THR A 25 -16.50 -20.62 -11.26
CA THR A 25 -15.12 -20.52 -10.81
C THR A 25 -14.18 -21.03 -11.90
N ILE A 26 -13.30 -20.16 -12.37
CA ILE A 26 -12.34 -20.45 -13.44
C ILE A 26 -10.91 -20.28 -12.96
N LEU A 27 -9.98 -21.05 -13.51
CA LEU A 27 -8.55 -20.87 -13.29
C LEU A 27 -8.01 -19.78 -14.20
N VAL A 28 -7.44 -18.72 -13.63
CA VAL A 28 -6.86 -17.62 -14.40
C VAL A 28 -5.36 -17.53 -14.13
N THR A 29 -4.58 -17.57 -15.22
CA THR A 29 -3.12 -17.61 -15.16
C THR A 29 -2.54 -16.20 -15.22
N THR A 30 -1.65 -15.89 -14.28
CA THR A 30 -0.86 -14.65 -14.28
C THR A 30 0.22 -14.69 -15.34
N LYS A 31 0.77 -13.54 -15.74
CA LYS A 31 1.90 -13.45 -16.67
C LYS A 31 3.18 -14.18 -16.22
N TYR A 32 3.22 -14.61 -14.96
CA TYR A 32 4.33 -15.34 -14.35
C TYR A 32 4.03 -16.84 -14.15
N GLY A 33 2.93 -17.35 -14.71
CA GLY A 33 2.57 -18.77 -14.65
C GLY A 33 1.88 -19.22 -13.36
N LYS A 34 1.64 -18.33 -12.40
CA LYS A 34 0.81 -18.66 -11.22
C LYS A 34 -0.66 -18.65 -11.60
N GLU A 35 -1.37 -19.71 -11.25
CA GLU A 35 -2.82 -19.85 -11.41
C GLU A 35 -3.55 -19.40 -10.13
N ASN A 36 -4.71 -18.79 -10.29
CA ASN A 36 -5.62 -18.51 -9.17
C ASN A 36 -7.05 -18.81 -9.60
N GLU A 37 -7.82 -19.40 -8.69
CA GLU A 37 -9.27 -19.53 -8.84
C GLU A 37 -9.93 -18.16 -8.76
N SER A 38 -10.74 -17.85 -9.75
CA SER A 38 -11.45 -16.58 -9.88
C SER A 38 -12.92 -16.83 -10.19
N ILE A 39 -13.80 -16.12 -9.49
CA ILE A 39 -15.24 -16.18 -9.69
C ILE A 39 -15.61 -15.18 -10.78
N VAL A 40 -16.34 -15.64 -11.79
CA VAL A 40 -16.84 -14.85 -12.93
C VAL A 40 -18.04 -14.02 -12.53
N PHE A 41 -18.06 -12.74 -12.93
CA PHE A 41 -19.19 -11.83 -12.74
C PHE A 41 -19.85 -11.49 -14.07
N ASN A 42 -19.50 -10.35 -14.67
CA ASN A 42 -20.17 -9.82 -15.85
C ASN A 42 -19.26 -9.94 -17.08
N LEU A 43 -19.86 -10.27 -18.23
CA LEU A 43 -19.19 -10.12 -19.51
C LEU A 43 -19.10 -8.62 -19.87
N ILE A 44 -17.88 -8.09 -19.98
CA ILE A 44 -17.64 -6.65 -20.18
C ILE A 44 -17.59 -6.29 -21.66
N PHE A 45 -16.94 -7.12 -22.47
CA PHE A 45 -16.89 -7.03 -23.93
C PHE A 45 -16.36 -8.33 -24.56
N GLU A 46 -16.56 -8.46 -25.87
CA GLU A 46 -16.01 -9.51 -26.72
C GLU A 46 -15.04 -8.87 -27.72
N ARG A 47 -13.88 -9.48 -27.94
CA ARG A 47 -12.88 -8.98 -28.90
C ARG A 47 -11.95 -10.09 -29.37
N ASP A 48 -11.68 -10.13 -30.67
CA ASP A 48 -10.73 -11.06 -31.30
C ASP A 48 -11.02 -12.55 -30.98
N GLY A 49 -12.31 -12.91 -30.85
CA GLY A 49 -12.74 -14.26 -30.48
C GLY A 49 -12.61 -14.60 -29.00
N PHE A 50 -12.26 -13.64 -28.14
CA PHE A 50 -12.15 -13.80 -26.70
C PHE A 50 -13.27 -13.09 -25.95
N TYR A 51 -13.61 -13.64 -24.79
CA TYR A 51 -14.60 -13.13 -23.85
C TYR A 51 -13.90 -12.52 -22.64
N TYR A 52 -14.26 -11.29 -22.28
CA TYR A 52 -13.63 -10.55 -21.18
C TYR A 52 -14.58 -10.38 -20.02
N TYR A 53 -14.31 -11.08 -18.92
CA TYR A 53 -15.16 -11.09 -17.74
C TYR A 53 -14.57 -10.30 -16.59
N SER A 54 -15.41 -9.57 -15.85
CA SER A 54 -15.04 -9.12 -14.51
C SER A 54 -14.94 -10.33 -13.58
N ILE A 55 -13.97 -10.28 -12.68
CA ILE A 55 -13.65 -11.39 -11.80
C ILE A 55 -13.22 -10.89 -10.42
N VAL A 56 -13.46 -11.72 -9.41
CA VAL A 56 -12.81 -11.62 -8.10
C VAL A 56 -12.08 -12.91 -7.83
N ARG A 57 -10.99 -12.86 -7.04
CA ARG A 57 -10.33 -14.10 -6.65
C ARG A 57 -11.16 -14.83 -5.60
N ALA A 58 -11.30 -16.14 -5.77
CA ALA A 58 -12.06 -16.98 -4.85
C ALA A 58 -11.41 -17.06 -3.46
N ASP A 59 -10.09 -16.88 -3.37
CA ASP A 59 -9.33 -16.85 -2.12
C ASP A 59 -9.45 -15.55 -1.31
N GLY A 60 -10.32 -14.62 -1.73
CA GLY A 60 -10.56 -13.35 -1.07
C GLY A 60 -9.42 -12.33 -1.21
N PHE A 61 -8.38 -12.64 -1.99
CA PHE A 61 -7.26 -11.73 -2.15
C PHE A 61 -7.64 -10.53 -3.03
N ASN A 62 -7.62 -9.34 -2.42
CA ASN A 62 -7.96 -8.08 -3.07
C ASN A 62 -6.92 -6.99 -2.74
N VAL A 63 -7.23 -5.73 -3.07
CA VAL A 63 -6.34 -4.59 -2.80
C VAL A 63 -6.10 -4.36 -1.30
N GLN A 64 -7.10 -4.65 -0.47
CA GLN A 64 -7.06 -4.46 0.98
C GLN A 64 -6.11 -5.48 1.61
N GLU A 65 -6.27 -6.75 1.23
CA GLU A 65 -5.39 -7.83 1.66
C GLU A 65 -3.94 -7.61 1.20
N TRP A 66 -3.75 -7.10 -0.02
CA TRP A 66 -2.42 -6.72 -0.50
C TRP A 66 -1.80 -5.59 0.33
N ALA A 67 -2.58 -4.57 0.71
CA ALA A 67 -2.12 -3.48 1.56
C ALA A 67 -1.76 -3.98 2.98
N LYS A 68 -2.57 -4.87 3.58
CA LYS A 68 -2.28 -5.50 4.88
C LYS A 68 -0.94 -6.25 4.86
N ARG A 69 -0.73 -7.13 3.88
CA ARG A 69 0.53 -7.88 3.73
C ARG A 69 1.75 -6.97 3.53
N LYS A 70 1.56 -5.83 2.86
CA LYS A 70 2.63 -4.83 2.69
C LYS A 70 2.96 -4.11 3.99
N ALA A 71 1.94 -3.77 4.79
CA ALA A 71 2.12 -3.19 6.10
C ALA A 71 2.86 -4.16 7.04
N GLU A 72 2.37 -5.39 7.17
CA GLU A 72 2.97 -6.45 8.01
C GLU A 72 4.44 -6.68 7.66
N ARG A 73 4.75 -6.89 6.37
CA ARG A 73 6.13 -7.08 5.93
C ARG A 73 7.05 -5.90 6.29
N ARG A 74 6.52 -4.67 6.28
CA ARG A 74 7.28 -3.48 6.66
C ARG A 74 7.49 -3.41 8.18
N LEU A 75 6.51 -3.83 8.98
CA LEU A 75 6.67 -3.97 10.42
C LEU A 75 7.74 -5.02 10.77
N ASP A 76 7.77 -6.16 10.07
CA ASP A 76 8.81 -7.18 10.28
C ASP A 76 10.23 -6.62 10.01
N TRP A 77 10.35 -5.79 8.96
CA TRP A 77 11.61 -5.13 8.63
C TRP A 77 11.98 -4.04 9.64
N ALA A 78 10.99 -3.31 10.16
CA ALA A 78 11.20 -2.34 11.24
C ALA A 78 11.73 -3.04 12.50
N ALA A 79 11.05 -4.08 12.97
CA ALA A 79 11.48 -4.86 14.14
C ALA A 79 12.87 -5.48 13.95
N THR A 80 13.18 -5.94 12.74
CA THR A 80 14.54 -6.45 12.42
C THR A 80 15.60 -5.34 12.48
N ALA A 81 15.27 -4.13 12.02
CA ALA A 81 16.17 -2.98 12.06
C ALA A 81 16.34 -2.47 13.49
N GLU A 82 15.27 -2.40 14.27
CA GLU A 82 15.29 -2.02 15.68
C GLU A 82 16.18 -2.96 16.51
N ARG A 83 16.03 -4.28 16.34
CA ARG A 83 16.91 -5.27 16.99
C ARG A 83 18.38 -5.03 16.65
N LYS A 84 18.70 -4.74 15.38
CA LYS A 84 20.08 -4.42 14.97
C LYS A 84 20.56 -3.11 15.59
N SER A 85 19.71 -2.10 15.66
CA SER A 85 20.02 -0.84 16.33
C SER A 85 20.41 -1.08 17.79
N GLU A 86 19.62 -1.89 18.50
CA GLU A 86 19.87 -2.25 19.90
C GLU A 86 21.17 -3.06 20.06
N GLU A 87 21.44 -4.01 19.16
CA GLU A 87 22.69 -4.77 19.14
C GLU A 87 23.91 -3.85 18.98
N TYR A 88 23.86 -2.89 18.05
CA TYR A 88 24.94 -1.93 17.85
C TYR A 88 25.07 -0.94 19.02
N PHE A 89 23.96 -0.54 19.65
CA PHE A 89 23.99 0.29 20.87
C PHE A 89 24.63 -0.46 22.04
N LYS A 90 24.30 -1.75 22.22
CA LYS A 90 24.99 -2.59 23.22
C LYS A 90 26.48 -2.72 22.90
N ALA A 91 26.83 -2.92 21.63
CA ALA A 91 28.23 -3.01 21.19
C ALA A 91 29.01 -1.71 21.35
N SER A 92 28.38 -0.54 21.24
CA SER A 92 29.04 0.75 21.50
C SER A 92 29.41 0.94 22.97
N ASN A 93 28.71 0.25 23.87
CA ASN A 93 28.94 0.31 25.32
C ASN A 93 29.90 -0.78 25.84
N LYS A 94 30.50 -1.60 24.97
CA LYS A 94 31.34 -2.74 25.39
C LYS A 94 32.53 -2.37 26.29
N ASP A 95 33.12 -1.19 26.07
CA ASP A 95 34.27 -0.67 26.80
C ASP A 95 33.87 0.48 27.75
N SER A 96 32.58 0.61 28.05
CA SER A 96 32.03 1.73 28.85
C SER A 96 32.68 1.83 30.22
N ASP A 97 32.87 0.70 30.91
CA ASP A 97 33.54 0.67 32.22
C ASP A 97 34.95 1.28 32.16
N PHE A 98 35.74 0.96 31.13
CA PHE A 98 37.08 1.51 30.93
C PHE A 98 37.04 3.00 30.60
N LEU A 99 36.15 3.42 29.70
CA LEU A 99 36.03 4.82 29.26
C LEU A 99 35.46 5.74 30.35
N SER A 100 34.60 5.21 31.23
CA SER A 100 33.96 5.95 32.32
C SER A 100 34.94 6.47 33.36
N LEU A 101 36.13 5.86 33.47
CA LEU A 101 37.21 6.30 34.35
C LEU A 101 37.77 7.67 33.96
N GLY A 102 37.51 8.13 32.73
CA GLY A 102 37.91 9.47 32.27
C GLY A 102 39.42 9.65 32.13
N GLU A 103 40.20 8.57 32.05
CA GLU A 103 41.64 8.68 31.82
C GLU A 103 41.92 9.37 30.47
N PRO A 104 42.91 10.27 30.36
CA PRO A 104 43.33 10.81 29.08
C PRO A 104 44.09 9.76 28.26
N ILE A 105 44.09 9.92 26.93
CA ILE A 105 44.95 9.12 26.04
C ILE A 105 46.42 9.48 26.28
N LYS A 106 47.18 8.52 26.80
CA LYS A 106 48.62 8.66 27.08
C LYS A 106 49.42 8.42 25.79
N ILE A 107 49.80 9.49 25.10
CA ILE A 107 50.55 9.44 23.82
C ILE A 107 51.92 8.77 24.03
N GLY A 108 52.26 7.79 23.19
CA GLY A 108 53.51 7.02 23.26
C GLY A 108 53.50 5.85 24.26
N HIS A 109 52.41 5.67 25.01
CA HIS A 109 52.27 4.56 25.96
C HIS A 109 51.74 3.30 25.26
N HIS A 110 52.13 2.11 25.76
CA HIS A 110 51.71 0.83 25.15
C HIS A 110 50.17 0.64 25.11
N SER A 111 49.43 1.32 25.97
CA SER A 111 47.95 1.28 26.01
C SER A 111 47.26 2.25 25.03
N GLU A 112 47.99 3.18 24.40
CA GLU A 112 47.43 4.21 23.52
C GLU A 112 46.54 3.61 22.41
N ARG A 113 47.06 2.59 21.72
CA ARG A 113 46.35 1.94 20.61
C ARG A 113 45.02 1.34 21.03
N ARG A 114 44.98 0.70 22.21
CA ARG A 114 43.74 0.11 22.75
C ARG A 114 42.73 1.20 23.08
N HIS A 115 43.17 2.30 23.69
CA HIS A 115 42.29 3.40 24.06
C HIS A 115 41.67 4.06 22.82
N ARG A 116 42.47 4.42 21.81
CA ARG A 116 41.96 4.99 20.55
C ARG A 116 40.95 4.06 19.89
N LYS A 117 41.26 2.77 19.83
CA LYS A 117 40.36 1.76 19.25
C LYS A 117 39.04 1.65 20.01
N ALA A 118 39.05 1.69 21.34
CA ALA A 118 37.82 1.64 22.14
C ALA A 118 36.88 2.82 21.82
N ILE A 119 37.43 4.03 21.69
CA ILE A 119 36.67 5.23 21.32
C ILE A 119 36.15 5.13 19.88
N GLU A 120 37.00 4.70 18.94
CA GLU A 120 36.63 4.53 17.53
C GLU A 120 35.53 3.49 17.34
N ASP A 121 35.68 2.31 17.97
CA ASP A 121 34.68 1.24 17.93
C ASP A 121 33.36 1.71 18.55
N ALA A 122 33.40 2.43 19.68
CA ALA A 122 32.21 2.99 20.32
C ALA A 122 31.49 3.99 19.40
N TRP A 123 32.22 4.92 18.80
CA TRP A 123 31.69 5.90 17.85
C TRP A 123 31.10 5.24 16.60
N HIS A 124 31.82 4.28 16.02
CA HIS A 124 31.37 3.56 14.83
C HIS A 124 30.07 2.76 15.09
N ASN A 125 30.03 2.03 16.20
CA ASN A 125 28.87 1.25 16.60
C ASN A 125 27.68 2.16 16.94
N MET A 126 27.90 3.29 17.61
CA MET A 126 26.84 4.27 17.84
C MET A 126 26.27 4.81 16.54
N GLY A 127 27.13 5.17 15.58
CA GLY A 127 26.70 5.61 14.25
C GLY A 127 25.86 4.54 13.53
N LYS A 128 26.23 3.27 13.65
CA LYS A 128 25.45 2.14 13.12
C LYS A 128 24.10 1.96 13.82
N SER A 129 24.06 2.13 15.14
CA SER A 129 22.81 2.08 15.91
C SER A 129 21.82 3.13 15.40
N VAL A 130 22.26 4.39 15.29
CA VAL A 130 21.43 5.48 14.75
C VAL A 130 20.96 5.20 13.32
N GLU A 131 21.84 4.70 12.44
CA GLU A 131 21.48 4.34 11.06
C GLU A 131 20.35 3.29 11.01
N PHE A 132 20.41 2.29 11.89
CA PHE A 132 19.37 1.25 11.97
C PHE A 132 18.09 1.73 12.64
N ASP A 133 18.18 2.63 13.62
CA ASP A 133 17.01 3.30 14.21
C ASP A 133 16.24 4.12 13.17
N GLU A 134 16.94 4.93 12.36
CA GLU A 134 16.32 5.69 11.27
C GLU A 134 15.64 4.77 10.24
N LYS A 135 16.28 3.63 9.90
CA LYS A 135 15.70 2.61 9.02
C LYS A 135 14.44 1.98 9.61
N ALA A 136 14.42 1.71 10.91
CA ALA A 136 13.25 1.18 11.60
C ALA A 136 12.07 2.16 11.48
N ARG A 137 12.29 3.44 11.84
CA ARG A 137 11.27 4.50 11.74
C ARG A 137 10.74 4.68 10.33
N GLU A 138 11.60 4.61 9.30
CA GLU A 138 11.14 4.71 7.91
C GLU A 138 10.28 3.50 7.51
N HIS A 139 10.64 2.30 7.95
CA HIS A 139 9.83 1.11 7.72
C HIS A 139 8.47 1.20 8.43
N GLU A 140 8.41 1.68 9.67
CA GLU A 140 7.17 1.94 10.40
C GLU A 140 6.30 2.97 9.69
N ARG A 141 6.88 4.08 9.24
CA ARG A 141 6.16 5.12 8.50
C ARG A 141 5.52 4.56 7.23
N ILE A 142 6.26 3.75 6.47
CA ILE A 142 5.73 3.07 5.27
C ILE A 142 4.67 2.03 5.66
N ALA A 143 4.87 1.29 6.75
CA ALA A 143 3.88 0.33 7.24
C ALA A 143 2.55 1.02 7.55
N GLN A 144 2.60 2.14 8.27
CA GLN A 144 1.41 2.94 8.60
C GLN A 144 0.70 3.44 7.34
N TYR A 145 1.45 3.91 6.33
CA TYR A 145 0.88 4.31 5.05
C TYR A 145 0.09 3.18 4.38
N TRP A 146 0.62 1.95 4.41
CA TRP A 146 -0.07 0.78 3.86
C TRP A 146 -1.23 0.32 4.72
N ALA A 147 -1.11 0.38 6.05
CA ALA A 147 -2.19 0.07 6.98
C ALA A 147 -3.40 0.98 6.74
N ASN A 148 -3.17 2.29 6.58
CA ASN A 148 -4.22 3.25 6.25
C ASN A 148 -4.89 2.99 4.87
N LYS A 149 -4.23 2.24 3.98
CA LYS A 149 -4.80 1.83 2.70
C LYS A 149 -5.58 0.53 2.76
N ALA A 150 -5.50 -0.23 3.86
CA ALA A 150 -6.20 -1.49 4.03
C ALA A 150 -7.72 -1.33 3.95
N ASP A 151 -8.27 -0.15 4.24
CA ASP A 151 -9.71 0.12 4.17
C ASP A 151 -10.15 0.73 2.82
N THR A 152 -9.25 0.81 1.84
CA THR A 152 -9.56 1.43 0.54
C THR A 152 -10.51 0.55 -0.27
N ILE A 153 -11.69 1.07 -0.60
CA ILE A 153 -12.60 0.48 -1.58
C ILE A 153 -12.33 1.10 -2.95
N ASN A 154 -12.19 0.27 -3.98
CA ASN A 154 -12.02 0.71 -5.37
C ASN A 154 -12.75 -0.20 -6.36
N LEU A 155 -12.76 0.17 -7.64
CA LEU A 155 -13.47 -0.52 -8.73
C LEU A 155 -13.15 -2.02 -8.90
N SER A 156 -12.08 -2.55 -8.32
CA SER A 156 -11.72 -3.97 -8.36
C SER A 156 -12.52 -4.83 -7.38
N MET A 157 -13.47 -4.24 -6.66
CA MET A 157 -14.25 -4.89 -5.60
C MET A 157 -15.74 -4.78 -5.92
N PRO A 158 -16.55 -5.85 -5.75
CA PRO A 158 -18.00 -5.78 -5.95
C PRO A 158 -18.70 -4.73 -5.08
N GLU A 159 -18.26 -4.56 -3.83
CA GLU A 159 -18.77 -3.57 -2.88
C GLU A 159 -18.53 -2.12 -3.32
N SER A 160 -17.72 -1.92 -4.38
CA SER A 160 -17.49 -0.61 -4.95
C SER A 160 -18.76 0.02 -5.54
N VAL A 161 -19.77 -0.77 -5.91
CA VAL A 161 -21.06 -0.26 -6.39
C VAL A 161 -21.70 0.65 -5.35
N ASP A 162 -21.89 0.12 -4.14
CA ASP A 162 -22.52 0.86 -3.03
C ASP A 162 -21.65 2.04 -2.60
N TYR A 163 -20.33 1.84 -2.52
CA TYR A 163 -19.38 2.90 -2.19
C TYR A 163 -19.47 4.08 -3.17
N TYR A 164 -19.47 3.82 -4.47
CA TYR A 164 -19.56 4.87 -5.48
C TYR A 164 -20.96 5.48 -5.58
N GLU A 165 -22.02 4.73 -5.24
CA GLU A 165 -23.38 5.27 -5.12
C GLU A 165 -23.45 6.35 -4.03
N HIS A 166 -22.98 6.03 -2.83
CA HIS A 166 -22.93 6.98 -1.72
C HIS A 166 -22.05 8.19 -2.06
N LYS A 167 -20.89 7.97 -2.68
CA LYS A 167 -19.99 9.05 -3.11
C LYS A 167 -20.62 9.96 -4.16
N LEU A 168 -21.39 9.39 -5.10
CA LEU A 168 -22.13 10.14 -6.09
C LEU A 168 -23.26 10.96 -5.47
N ALA A 169 -24.00 10.38 -4.52
CA ALA A 169 -25.05 11.09 -3.79
C ALA A 169 -24.49 12.30 -3.03
N ALA A 170 -23.40 12.11 -2.27
CA ALA A 170 -22.73 13.18 -1.54
C ALA A 170 -22.20 14.28 -2.48
N ALA A 171 -21.60 13.90 -3.61
CA ALA A 171 -21.12 14.87 -4.60
C ALA A 171 -22.27 15.69 -5.20
N LYS A 172 -23.41 15.05 -5.50
CA LYS A 172 -24.61 15.73 -6.01
C LYS A 172 -25.19 16.69 -4.98
N GLU A 173 -25.30 16.28 -3.72
CA GLU A 173 -25.77 17.13 -2.62
C GLU A 173 -24.87 18.37 -2.48
N TYR A 174 -23.55 18.19 -2.45
CA TYR A 174 -22.61 19.30 -2.30
C TYR A 174 -22.69 20.29 -3.47
N HIS A 175 -22.72 19.79 -4.70
CA HIS A 175 -22.85 20.63 -5.88
C HIS A 175 -24.19 21.41 -5.90
N GLU A 176 -25.30 20.78 -5.52
CA GLU A 176 -26.59 21.46 -5.42
C GLU A 176 -26.64 22.45 -4.25
N GLY A 177 -25.98 22.11 -3.13
CA GLY A 177 -25.83 23.02 -1.99
C GLY A 177 -25.03 24.28 -2.33
N LEU A 178 -24.02 24.19 -3.21
CA LEU A 178 -23.29 25.37 -3.71
C LEU A 178 -24.10 26.21 -4.72
N LYS A 179 -25.12 25.63 -5.36
CA LYS A 179 -26.04 26.37 -6.24
C LYS A 179 -27.13 27.08 -5.46
N SER A 180 -27.73 26.39 -4.50
CA SER A 180 -28.80 26.89 -3.64
C SER A 180 -28.30 27.85 -2.54
N GLY A 181 -26.99 27.88 -2.28
CA GLY A 181 -26.40 28.71 -1.22
C GLY A 181 -26.38 28.04 0.16
N LYS A 182 -26.78 26.77 0.28
CA LYS A 182 -26.62 25.95 1.50
C LYS A 182 -25.15 25.86 1.93
N TYR A 183 -24.23 25.79 0.97
CA TYR A 183 -22.79 25.81 1.22
C TYR A 183 -22.16 27.09 0.64
N PRO A 184 -21.24 27.75 1.37
CA PRO A 184 -20.54 28.90 0.85
C PRO A 184 -19.57 28.49 -0.26
N ARG A 185 -19.41 29.35 -1.26
CA ARG A 185 -18.37 29.21 -2.28
C ARG A 185 -17.09 29.83 -1.74
N GLU A 186 -16.08 29.01 -1.45
CA GLU A 186 -14.79 29.47 -0.95
C GLU A 186 -14.01 30.27 -2.01
N HIS A 187 -14.19 29.93 -3.29
CA HIS A 187 -13.52 30.59 -4.40
C HIS A 187 -14.37 30.55 -5.69
N SER A 188 -13.99 31.32 -6.70
CA SER A 188 -14.73 31.44 -7.97
C SER A 188 -14.95 30.09 -8.68
N TYR A 189 -14.00 29.15 -8.54
CA TYR A 189 -14.08 27.82 -9.12
C TYR A 189 -14.83 26.75 -8.30
N SER A 190 -15.39 27.05 -7.12
CA SER A 190 -15.96 26.02 -6.23
C SER A 190 -17.05 25.21 -6.93
N LEU A 191 -17.91 25.88 -7.71
CA LEU A 191 -18.98 25.24 -8.47
C LEU A 191 -18.43 24.34 -9.58
N THR A 192 -17.40 24.77 -10.29
CA THR A 192 -16.75 24.01 -11.37
C THR A 192 -16.11 22.74 -10.84
N TYR A 193 -15.41 22.81 -9.71
CA TYR A 193 -14.81 21.64 -9.07
C TYR A 193 -15.88 20.67 -8.54
N ALA A 194 -16.95 21.18 -7.93
CA ALA A 194 -18.05 20.34 -7.49
C ALA A 194 -18.73 19.62 -8.68
N LYS A 195 -18.95 20.32 -9.80
CA LYS A 195 -19.50 19.70 -11.02
C LYS A 195 -18.56 18.63 -11.59
N LYS A 196 -17.25 18.89 -11.61
CA LYS A 196 -16.25 17.90 -12.02
C LYS A 196 -16.28 16.66 -11.12
N ALA A 197 -16.35 16.84 -9.80
CA ALA A 197 -16.45 15.75 -8.84
C ALA A 197 -17.71 14.88 -9.05
N VAL A 198 -18.87 15.50 -9.32
CA VAL A 198 -20.10 14.77 -9.67
C VAL A 198 -19.89 13.93 -10.93
N ASN A 199 -19.30 14.50 -11.97
CA ASN A 199 -19.08 13.79 -13.23
C ASN A 199 -18.10 12.61 -13.06
N GLU A 200 -17.04 12.77 -12.26
CA GLU A 200 -16.09 11.70 -11.94
C GLU A 200 -16.73 10.60 -11.08
N ALA A 201 -17.51 10.97 -10.06
CA ALA A 201 -18.25 10.01 -9.24
C ALA A 201 -19.26 9.22 -10.08
N GLN A 202 -19.96 9.89 -11.00
CA GLN A 202 -20.93 9.24 -11.90
C GLN A 202 -20.22 8.22 -12.80
N LYS A 203 -19.10 8.60 -13.43
CA LYS A 203 -18.29 7.68 -14.25
C LYS A 203 -17.84 6.44 -13.48
N ASN A 204 -17.39 6.61 -12.23
CA ASN A 204 -16.96 5.49 -11.40
C ASN A 204 -18.13 4.59 -11.01
N PHE A 205 -19.29 5.17 -10.67
CA PHE A 205 -20.48 4.41 -10.34
C PHE A 205 -21.00 3.61 -11.55
N ASP A 206 -21.10 4.23 -12.72
CA ASP A 206 -21.54 3.56 -13.95
C ASP A 206 -20.60 2.41 -14.31
N LEU A 207 -19.29 2.62 -14.13
CA LEU A 207 -18.28 1.59 -14.35
C LEU A 207 -18.38 0.45 -13.32
N ALA A 208 -18.59 0.77 -12.04
CA ALA A 208 -18.79 -0.23 -11.00
C ALA A 208 -20.02 -1.09 -11.30
N LYS A 209 -21.14 -0.47 -11.70
CA LYS A 209 -22.34 -1.19 -12.15
C LYS A 209 -22.03 -2.11 -13.31
N LYS A 210 -21.36 -1.62 -14.35
CA LYS A 210 -20.98 -2.44 -15.52
C LYS A 210 -20.14 -3.67 -15.10
N LEU A 211 -19.25 -3.50 -14.13
CA LEU A 211 -18.37 -4.57 -13.66
C LEU A 211 -19.11 -5.62 -12.81
N TRP A 212 -20.06 -5.23 -11.95
CA TRP A 212 -20.51 -6.09 -10.86
C TRP A 212 -22.00 -6.44 -10.84
N LEU A 213 -22.86 -5.60 -11.43
CA LEU A 213 -24.32 -5.82 -11.51
C LEU A 213 -24.71 -6.44 -12.85
#